data_AF-A0A7Y5GJP1-F1
#
_entry.id   AF-A0A7Y5GJP1-F1
#
_cell.length_a   1.000
_cell.length_b   1.000
_cell.length_c   1.000
_cell.angle_alpha   90.00
_cell.angle_beta   90.00
_cell.angle_gamma   90.00
#
_symmetry.space_group_name_H-M   'P 1'
#
loop_
_entity.id
_entity.type
_entity.pdbx_description
1 polymer ?
#
loop_
_entity_poly.entity_id
_entity_poly.type
_entity_poly.pdbx_seq_one_letter_code
_entity_poly.pdbx_strand_id
1 'polypeptide(L)'
;MAGARYRTVRDLDWTLLVLTAFICVLGIMQIYSATHNTIWEDAWWKQIIYVIAGTAVMYAVAKIDYQVLLTHVPVFYILSIASLLLTFVVGRQVFGSRRWIPLVGGFHLQVSEFVKLVIILVIARYITDVRKDRLDVIDLLKLGGLV
;
A
#
# COMPACT_ATOMS: atom_id res chain seq x y z
N MET A 1 -15.59 -14.22 21.33
CA MET A 1 -15.54 -12.78 20.98
C MET A 1 -14.46 -12.13 21.85
N ALA A 2 -13.20 -12.17 21.40
CA ALA A 2 -12.13 -11.46 22.06
C ALA A 2 -11.88 -10.20 21.22
N GLY A 3 -12.55 -9.10 21.57
CA GLY A 3 -12.25 -7.81 20.97
C GLY A 3 -10.78 -7.52 21.21
N ALA A 4 -10.00 -7.39 20.13
CA ALA A 4 -8.59 -7.05 20.22
C ALA A 4 -8.49 -5.70 20.92
N ARG A 5 -8.17 -5.74 22.21
CA ARG A 5 -8.15 -4.58 23.09
C ARG A 5 -6.88 -3.78 22.75
N TYR A 6 -7.14 -2.54 22.32
CA TYR A 6 -6.24 -1.38 22.15
C TYR A 6 -5.39 -1.34 20.89
N ARG A 7 -5.22 -0.13 20.30
CA ARG A 7 -3.91 0.55 20.21
C ARG A 7 -4.04 2.07 20.30
N THR A 8 -3.74 2.62 21.47
CA THR A 8 -3.53 4.07 21.65
C THR A 8 -2.25 4.45 20.88
N VAL A 9 -2.04 5.73 20.56
CA VAL A 9 -0.83 6.22 19.85
C VAL A 9 0.49 5.77 20.50
N ARG A 10 0.44 5.35 21.77
CA ARG A 10 1.58 4.81 22.55
C ARG A 10 2.02 3.40 22.12
N ASP A 11 1.14 2.62 21.51
CA ASP A 11 1.43 1.24 21.09
C ASP A 11 2.04 1.16 19.68
N LEU A 12 2.25 2.30 19.03
CA LEU A 12 3.01 2.39 17.79
C LEU A 12 4.49 2.19 18.09
N ASP A 13 5.17 1.48 17.20
CA ASP A 13 6.63 1.38 17.23
C ASP A 13 7.23 2.74 16.83
N TRP A 14 7.47 3.57 17.83
CA TRP A 14 8.05 4.90 17.66
C TRP A 14 9.45 4.86 17.06
N THR A 15 10.22 3.80 17.33
CA THR A 15 11.55 3.63 16.76
C THR A 15 11.45 3.46 15.25
N LEU A 16 10.58 2.56 14.78
CA LEU A 16 10.34 2.33 13.36
C LEU A 16 9.81 3.61 12.67
N LEU A 17 8.88 4.31 13.32
CA LEU A 17 8.28 5.53 12.77
C LEU A 17 9.33 6.65 12.62
N VAL A 18 10.17 6.88 13.64
CA VAL A 18 11.23 7.91 13.59
C VAL A 18 12.28 7.56 12.54
N LEU A 19 12.71 6.30 12.45
CA LEU A 19 13.66 5.86 11.41
C LEU A 19 13.08 6.05 10.01
N THR A 20 11.81 5.69 9.82
CA THR A 20 11.13 5.87 8.53
C THR A 20 11.00 7.36 8.17
N ALA A 21 10.61 8.19 9.13
CA ALA A 21 10.53 9.64 8.94
C ALA A 21 11.89 10.25 8.59
N PHE A 22 12.96 9.79 9.23
CA PHE A 22 14.33 10.21 8.91
C PHE A 22 14.71 9.87 7.46
N ILE A 23 14.42 8.65 7.00
CA ILE A 23 14.65 8.25 5.60
C ILE A 23 13.81 9.11 4.64
N CYS A 24 12.56 9.43 4.98
CA CYS A 24 11.72 10.32 4.16
C CYS A 24 12.32 11.73 4.04
N VAL A 25 12.84 12.31 5.13
CA VAL A 25 13.50 13.62 5.11
C VAL A 25 14.76 13.59 4.22
N LEU A 26 15.59 12.56 4.35
CA LEU A 26 16.74 12.37 3.47
C LEU A 26 16.32 12.24 2.00
N GLY A 27 15.22 11.54 1.71
CA GLY A 27 14.66 11.43 0.37
C GLY A 27 14.21 12.78 -0.20
N ILE A 28 13.57 13.62 0.62
CA ILE A 28 13.18 14.99 0.20
C ILE A 28 14.42 15.84 -0.09
N MET A 29 15.44 15.77 0.77
CA MET A 29 16.71 16.49 0.54
C MET A 29 17.41 16.02 -0.75
N GLN A 30 17.41 14.72 -1.01
CA GLN A 30 17.94 14.14 -2.24
C GLN A 30 17.19 14.64 -3.48
N ILE A 31 15.85 14.67 -3.43
CA ILE A 31 15.04 15.19 -4.54
C ILE A 31 15.36 16.66 -4.77
N TYR A 32 15.35 17.48 -3.73
CA TYR A 32 15.71 18.90 -3.83
C TYR A 32 17.07 19.10 -4.48
N SER A 33 18.10 18.36 -4.04
CA SER A 33 19.44 18.45 -4.60
C SER A 33 19.51 17.96 -6.06
N ALA A 34 18.76 16.91 -6.42
CA ALA A 34 18.81 16.32 -7.76
C ALA A 34 17.99 17.10 -8.80
N THR A 35 16.92 17.78 -8.38
CA THR A 35 16.04 18.55 -9.27
C THR A 35 16.40 20.03 -9.35
N HIS A 36 17.44 20.47 -8.63
CA HIS A 36 17.87 21.87 -8.64
C HIS A 36 18.30 22.32 -10.05
N ASN A 37 17.81 23.48 -10.49
CA ASN A 37 17.99 24.01 -11.86
C ASN A 37 17.44 23.11 -12.98
N THR A 38 16.44 22.27 -12.70
CA THR A 38 15.74 21.47 -13.71
C THR A 38 14.28 21.89 -13.85
N ILE A 39 13.61 21.47 -14.92
CA ILE A 39 12.16 21.65 -15.11
C ILE A 39 11.30 21.03 -14.00
N TRP A 40 11.88 20.21 -13.13
CA TRP A 40 11.21 19.52 -12.03
C TRP A 40 11.57 20.11 -10.66
N GLU A 41 12.05 21.35 -10.61
CA GLU A 41 12.50 21.98 -9.37
C GLU A 41 11.44 21.98 -8.26
N ASP A 42 10.15 22.03 -8.59
CA ASP A 42 9.06 21.98 -7.59
C ASP A 42 8.72 20.56 -7.08
N ALA A 43 9.43 19.52 -7.52
CA ALA A 43 9.12 18.13 -7.17
C ALA A 43 9.27 17.83 -5.67
N TRP A 44 10.23 18.48 -4.99
CA TRP A 44 10.43 18.30 -3.54
C TRP A 44 9.20 18.73 -2.73
N TRP A 45 8.49 19.78 -3.17
CA TRP A 45 7.26 20.24 -2.50
C TRP A 45 6.15 19.19 -2.59
N LYS A 46 5.99 18.58 -3.77
CA LYS A 46 5.05 17.45 -3.96
C LYS A 46 5.42 16.27 -3.07
N GLN A 47 6.72 15.97 -2.92
CA GLN A 47 7.18 14.90 -2.04
C GLN A 47 6.79 15.14 -0.57
N ILE A 48 6.88 16.38 -0.07
CA ILE A 48 6.44 16.72 1.28
C ILE A 48 4.94 16.41 1.45
N ILE A 49 4.12 16.82 0.49
CA ILE A 49 2.67 16.54 0.50
C ILE A 49 2.42 15.02 0.53
N TYR A 50 3.16 14.24 -0.27
CA TYR A 50 3.04 12.78 -0.28
C TYR A 50 3.44 12.12 1.04
N VAL A 51 4.51 12.59 1.68
CA VAL A 51 4.94 12.08 2.99
C VAL A 51 3.88 12.37 4.05
N ILE A 52 3.33 13.59 4.08
CA ILE A 52 2.27 13.96 5.03
C ILE A 52 1.01 13.15 4.78
N ALA A 53 0.55 13.08 3.52
CA ALA A 53 -0.64 12.33 3.15
C ALA A 53 -0.48 10.83 3.45
N GLY A 54 0.67 10.25 3.11
CA GLY A 54 0.99 8.84 3.39
C GLY A 54 1.02 8.55 4.89
N THR A 55 1.58 9.45 5.70
CA THR A 55 1.59 9.32 7.17
C THR A 55 0.17 9.40 7.75
N ALA A 56 -0.67 10.30 7.23
CA ALA A 56 -2.07 10.40 7.63
C ALA A 56 -2.87 9.13 7.28
N VAL A 57 -2.68 8.59 6.07
CA VAL A 57 -3.29 7.31 5.65
C VAL A 57 -2.81 6.16 6.52
N MET A 58 -1.50 6.07 6.78
CA MET A 58 -0.92 5.07 7.68
C MET A 58 -1.59 5.14 9.06
N TYR A 59 -1.73 6.34 9.64
CA TYR A 59 -2.36 6.52 10.95
C TYR A 59 -3.84 6.12 10.95
N ALA A 60 -4.58 6.44 9.87
CA ALA A 60 -5.97 6.04 9.72
C ALA A 60 -6.11 4.51 9.65
N VAL A 61 -5.28 3.85 8.83
CA VAL A 61 -5.30 2.38 8.68
C VAL A 61 -4.85 1.67 9.95
N ALA A 62 -3.86 2.21 10.68
CA ALA A 62 -3.38 1.64 11.93
C ALA A 62 -4.44 1.58 13.04
N LYS A 63 -5.52 2.37 12.94
CA LYS A 63 -6.66 2.32 13.86
C LYS A 63 -7.70 1.24 13.52
N ILE A 64 -7.62 0.66 12.33
CA ILE A 64 -8.58 -0.35 11.87
C ILE A 64 -8.18 -1.70 12.48
N ASP A 65 -9.15 -2.41 13.06
CA ASP A 65 -8.93 -3.76 13.57
C ASP A 65 -8.56 -4.71 12.43
N TYR A 66 -7.43 -5.42 12.60
CA TYR A 66 -6.94 -6.39 11.63
C TYR A 66 -7.95 -7.51 11.37
N GLN A 67 -8.77 -7.90 12.34
CA GLN A 67 -9.80 -8.93 12.18
C GLN A 67 -10.92 -8.47 11.24
N VAL A 68 -11.30 -7.19 11.35
CA VAL A 68 -12.26 -6.56 10.43
C VAL A 68 -11.66 -6.54 9.03
N LEU A 69 -10.38 -6.19 8.90
CA LEU A 69 -9.68 -6.16 7.62
C LEU A 69 -9.64 -7.55 6.96
N LEU A 70 -9.31 -8.60 7.72
CA LEU A 70 -9.29 -10.00 7.24
C LEU A 70 -10.67 -10.51 6.78
N THR A 71 -11.74 -10.08 7.44
CA THR A 71 -13.11 -10.46 7.07
C THR A 71 -13.48 -9.92 5.68
N HIS A 72 -13.05 -8.70 5.35
CA HIS A 72 -13.37 -8.00 4.09
C HIS A 72 -12.40 -8.31 2.94
N VAL A 73 -11.38 -9.13 3.16
CA VAL A 73 -10.38 -9.51 2.13
C VAL A 73 -10.97 -9.95 0.79
N PRO A 74 -12.05 -10.78 0.71
CA PRO A 74 -12.61 -11.20 -0.58
C PRO A 74 -13.16 -10.01 -1.38
N VAL A 75 -13.74 -9.03 -0.70
CA VAL A 75 -14.23 -7.80 -1.33
C VAL A 75 -13.05 -6.98 -1.84
N PHE A 76 -12.01 -6.77 -1.02
CA PHE A 76 -10.80 -6.06 -1.46
C PHE A 76 -10.11 -6.76 -2.62
N TYR A 77 -10.09 -8.09 -2.62
CA TYR A 77 -9.51 -8.89 -3.70
C TYR A 77 -10.27 -8.70 -5.02
N ILE A 78 -11.60 -8.84 -5.02
CA ILE A 78 -12.43 -8.60 -6.21
C ILE A 78 -12.26 -7.16 -6.70
N LEU A 79 -12.29 -6.17 -5.80
CA LEU A 79 -12.07 -4.77 -6.14
C LEU A 79 -10.67 -4.54 -6.72
N SER A 80 -9.65 -5.22 -6.20
CA SER A 80 -8.27 -5.11 -6.69
C SER A 80 -8.14 -5.65 -8.12
N ILE A 81 -8.72 -6.81 -8.41
CA ILE A 81 -8.76 -7.36 -9.78
C ILE A 81 -9.55 -6.44 -10.71
N ALA A 82 -10.74 -6.00 -10.29
CA ALA A 82 -11.56 -5.08 -11.08
C ALA A 82 -10.81 -3.78 -11.38
N SER A 83 -10.09 -3.23 -10.39
CA SER A 83 -9.29 -2.02 -10.57
C SER A 83 -8.12 -2.24 -11.53
N LEU A 84 -7.45 -3.39 -11.49
CA LEU A 84 -6.41 -3.75 -12.47
C LEU A 84 -6.98 -3.85 -13.87
N LEU A 85 -8.12 -4.52 -14.05
CA LEU A 85 -8.80 -4.57 -15.34
C LEU A 85 -9.19 -3.17 -15.83
N LEU A 86 -9.66 -2.30 -14.92
CA LEU A 86 -9.99 -0.92 -15.23
C LEU A 86 -8.76 -0.11 -15.70
N THR A 87 -7.56 -0.38 -15.16
CA THR A 87 -6.33 0.29 -15.65
C THR A 87 -6.02 0.01 -17.10
N PHE A 88 -6.41 -1.15 -17.65
CA PHE A 88 -6.19 -1.42 -19.09
C PHE A 88 -7.06 -0.53 -19.98
N VAL A 89 -8.26 -0.16 -19.51
CA VAL A 89 -9.24 0.65 -20.24
C VAL A 89 -8.99 2.15 -20.03
N VAL A 90 -8.77 2.58 -18.78
CA VAL A 90 -8.72 4.00 -18.38
C VAL A 90 -7.28 4.49 -18.12
N GLY A 91 -6.33 3.58 -17.94
CA GLY A 91 -4.96 3.93 -17.59
C GLY A 91 -4.25 4.70 -18.70
N ARG A 92 -3.64 5.82 -18.34
CA ARG A 92 -2.82 6.61 -19.28
C ARG A 92 -1.54 5.84 -19.56
N GLN A 93 -1.17 5.73 -20.84
CA GLN A 93 0.10 5.11 -21.21
C GLN A 93 1.24 6.05 -20.86
N VAL A 94 2.07 5.66 -19.89
CA VAL A 94 3.27 6.38 -19.46
C VAL A 94 4.44 5.41 -19.60
N PHE A 95 5.50 5.82 -20.32
CA PHE A 95 6.65 4.95 -20.65
C PHE A 95 6.26 3.58 -21.27
N GLY A 96 5.28 3.57 -22.16
CA GLY A 96 4.82 2.35 -22.84
C GLY A 96 3.89 1.46 -22.03
N SER A 97 3.58 1.77 -20.76
CA SER A 97 2.71 0.97 -19.89
C SER A 97 1.53 1.75 -19.32
N ARG A 98 0.34 1.14 -19.28
CA ARG A 98 -0.91 1.73 -18.74
C ARG A 98 -1.09 1.38 -17.26
N ARG A 99 -0.24 1.90 -16.39
CA ARG A 99 -0.24 1.58 -14.94
C ARG A 99 -0.83 2.66 -14.04
N TRP A 100 -1.03 3.85 -14.59
CA TRP A 100 -1.40 5.03 -13.83
C TRP A 100 -2.81 5.49 -14.19
N ILE A 101 -3.67 5.57 -13.18
CA ILE A 101 -4.96 6.23 -13.31
C ILE A 101 -4.76 7.71 -12.95
N PRO A 102 -4.93 8.66 -13.90
CA PRO A 102 -4.88 10.07 -13.57
C PRO A 102 -6.09 10.42 -12.70
N LEU A 103 -5.81 10.95 -11.51
CA LEU A 103 -6.80 11.52 -10.61
C LEU A 103 -6.82 13.04 -10.76
N VAL A 104 -7.90 13.66 -10.26
CA VAL A 104 -8.07 15.12 -10.25
C VAL A 104 -6.93 15.77 -9.46
N GLY A 105 -6.40 16.90 -9.94
CA GLY A 105 -5.35 17.67 -9.26
C GLY A 105 -3.91 17.25 -9.59
N GLY A 106 -3.69 16.45 -10.64
CA GLY A 106 -2.34 16.04 -11.05
C GLY A 106 -1.76 14.86 -10.26
N PHE A 107 -2.61 14.21 -9.45
CA PHE A 107 -2.28 12.98 -8.75
C PHE A 107 -2.38 11.79 -9.69
N HIS A 108 -1.47 10.84 -9.56
CA HIS A 108 -1.51 9.59 -10.31
C HIS A 108 -1.57 8.44 -9.32
N LEU A 109 -2.64 7.66 -9.37
CA LEU A 109 -2.78 6.48 -8.53
C LEU A 109 -2.30 5.26 -9.30
N GLN A 110 -1.31 4.59 -8.74
CA GLN A 110 -0.80 3.33 -9.27
C GLN A 110 -1.55 2.18 -8.60
N VAL A 111 -2.46 1.56 -9.34
CA VAL A 111 -3.34 0.51 -8.81
C VAL A 111 -2.56 -0.71 -8.31
N SER A 112 -1.41 -1.02 -8.93
CA SER A 112 -0.57 -2.14 -8.50
C SER A 112 -0.02 -1.98 -7.08
N GLU A 113 0.19 -0.75 -6.60
CA GLU A 113 0.63 -0.52 -5.21
C GLU A 113 -0.45 -0.94 -4.21
N PHE A 114 -1.71 -0.61 -4.50
CA PHE A 114 -2.83 -1.04 -3.68
C PHE A 114 -3.03 -2.56 -3.72
N VAL A 115 -2.93 -3.18 -4.91
CA VAL A 115 -3.10 -4.63 -5.07
C VAL A 115 -2.06 -5.42 -4.26
N LYS A 116 -0.81 -4.95 -4.16
CA LYS A 116 0.22 -5.60 -3.32
C LYS A 116 -0.22 -5.71 -1.86
N LEU A 117 -0.86 -4.68 -1.31
CA LEU A 117 -1.39 -4.72 0.06
C LEU A 117 -2.52 -5.74 0.19
N VAL A 118 -3.42 -5.81 -0.80
CA VAL A 118 -4.51 -6.79 -0.83
C VAL A 118 -3.97 -8.22 -0.91
N ILE A 119 -2.96 -8.47 -1.74
CA ILE A 119 -2.29 -9.77 -1.85
C ILE A 119 -1.73 -10.21 -0.49
N ILE A 120 -1.07 -9.31 0.26
CA ILE A 120 -0.57 -9.62 1.60
C ILE A 120 -1.72 -10.08 2.52
N LEU A 121 -2.86 -9.39 2.48
CA LEU A 121 -4.03 -9.77 3.28
C LEU A 121 -4.66 -11.09 2.84
N VAL A 122 -4.70 -11.35 1.54
CA VAL A 122 -5.18 -12.61 0.95
C VAL A 122 -4.31 -13.78 1.39
N ILE A 123 -2.99 -13.64 1.30
CA ILE A 123 -2.02 -14.62 1.78
C ILE A 123 -2.19 -14.85 3.28
N ALA A 124 -2.25 -13.77 4.07
CA ALA A 124 -2.43 -13.86 5.52
C ALA A 124 -3.72 -14.58 5.91
N ARG A 125 -4.83 -14.28 5.22
CA ARG A 125 -6.12 -14.96 5.42
C ARG A 125 -6.03 -16.43 5.05
N TYR A 126 -5.48 -16.76 3.88
CA TYR A 126 -5.36 -18.14 3.41
C TYR A 126 -4.58 -19.01 4.41
N ILE A 127 -3.44 -18.51 4.88
CA ILE A 127 -2.63 -19.22 5.88
C ILE A 127 -3.41 -19.40 7.20
N THR A 128 -4.17 -18.38 7.62
CA THR A 128 -5.01 -18.46 8.84
C THR A 128 -6.13 -19.49 8.70
N ASP A 129 -6.73 -19.62 7.52
CA ASP A 129 -7.85 -20.52 7.25
C ASP A 129 -7.40 -21.98 7.13
N VAL A 130 -6.22 -22.25 6.55
CA VAL A 130 -5.69 -23.61 6.36
C VAL A 130 -5.39 -24.31 7.69
N ARG A 131 -5.09 -23.56 8.77
CA ARG A 131 -4.84 -24.08 10.15
C ARG A 131 -3.93 -25.32 10.21
N LYS A 132 -2.99 -25.47 9.28
CA LYS A 132 -1.98 -26.53 9.28
C LYS A 132 -0.67 -26.00 9.85
N ASP A 133 0.01 -26.81 10.66
CA ASP A 133 1.36 -26.50 11.16
C ASP A 133 2.43 -26.50 10.05
N ARG A 134 2.16 -27.18 8.93
CA ARG A 134 3.02 -27.18 7.73
C ARG A 134 2.19 -27.01 6.48
N LEU A 135 2.64 -26.13 5.58
CA LEU A 135 2.04 -25.96 4.26
C LEU A 135 2.61 -27.00 3.30
N ASP A 136 1.71 -27.74 2.65
CA ASP A 136 2.10 -28.68 1.60
C ASP A 136 2.39 -27.93 0.29
N VAL A 137 3.15 -28.55 -0.61
CA VAL A 137 3.44 -27.98 -1.95
C VAL A 137 2.15 -27.68 -2.72
N ILE A 138 1.11 -28.47 -2.52
CA ILE A 138 -0.21 -28.26 -3.15
C ILE A 138 -0.89 -26.98 -2.61
N ASP A 139 -0.73 -26.68 -1.33
CA ASP A 139 -1.29 -25.46 -0.73
C ASP A 139 -0.51 -24.22 -1.19
N LEU A 140 0.81 -24.34 -1.36
CA LEU A 140 1.65 -23.31 -1.98
C LEU A 140 1.28 -23.08 -3.46
N LEU A 141 1.02 -24.15 -4.22
CA LEU A 141 0.57 -24.04 -5.61
C LEU A 141 -0.81 -23.39 -5.72
N LYS A 142 -1.74 -23.73 -4.82
CA LYS A 142 -3.06 -23.08 -4.76
C LYS A 142 -2.94 -21.59 -4.41
N LEU A 143 -2.08 -21.24 -3.45
CA LEU A 143 -1.82 -19.85 -3.07
C LEU A 143 -1.14 -19.08 -4.21
N GLY A 144 -0.16 -19.69 -4.88
CA GLY A 144 0.50 -19.11 -6.05
C GLY A 144 -0.44 -18.96 -7.25
N GLY A 145 -1.43 -19.83 -7.43
CA GLY A 145 -2.48 -19.64 -8.45
C GLY A 145 -3.51 -18.57 -8.10
N LEU A 146 -3.57 -18.15 -6.84
CA LEU A 146 -4.52 -17.15 -6.34
C LEU A 146 -3.93 -15.73 -6.30
N VAL A 147 -2.63 -15.57 -6.55
CA VAL A 147 -1.90 -14.29 -6.54
C VAL A 147 -1.27 -14.04 -7.91
#